data_AF-A0A524IPP9-F1
#
_entry.id   AF-A0A524IPP9-F1
#
_cell.length_a   1.000
_cell.length_b   1.000
_cell.length_c   1.000
_cell.angle_alpha   90.00
_cell.angle_beta   90.00
_cell.angle_gamma   90.00
#
_symmetry.space_group_name_H-M   'P 1'
#
loop_
_entity.id
_entity.type
_entity.pdbx_description
1 polymer ?
#
loop_
_entity_poly.entity_id
_entity_poly.type
_entity_poly.pdbx_seq_one_letter_code
_entity_poly.pdbx_strand_id
1 'polypeptide(L)'
;MVRNGIGVRSWESAQGFRIDGRKLRVAPSGGRVFHYGWVRPPHAMKRKTIALATLHHGHEGAEERHPDADAPFDYGELIHLDRFNGSHPAVMKQRIRARDWTLPAPGPKGESHEHNRRSTRFLGWVERNILRRRLGEYRNYELTD
;
A
#
# COMPACT_ATOMS: atom_id res chain seq x y z
N MET A 1 7.51 -13.66 19.84
CA MET A 1 7.95 -15.07 19.70
C MET A 1 7.23 -15.65 18.49
N VAL A 2 7.95 -16.12 17.48
CA VAL A 2 7.35 -16.85 16.34
C VAL A 2 7.33 -18.32 16.72
N ARG A 3 6.14 -18.93 16.79
CA ARG A 3 5.98 -20.34 17.15
C ARG A 3 6.08 -21.19 15.89
N ASN A 4 7.23 -21.82 15.68
CA ASN A 4 7.45 -22.71 14.56
C ASN A 4 6.72 -24.06 14.78
N GLY A 5 6.44 -24.78 13.70
CA GLY A 5 5.93 -26.16 13.75
C GLY A 5 4.44 -26.33 14.06
N ILE A 6 3.65 -25.26 14.14
CA ILE A 6 2.20 -25.32 14.40
C ILE A 6 1.34 -25.53 13.15
N GLY A 7 1.95 -25.89 12.02
CA GLY A 7 1.24 -26.13 10.75
C GLY A 7 0.72 -24.86 10.05
N VAL A 8 1.11 -23.66 10.53
CA VAL A 8 0.75 -22.40 9.87
C VAL A 8 1.41 -22.30 8.51
N ARG A 9 0.61 -22.04 7.48
CA ARG A 9 1.06 -21.80 6.10
C ARG A 9 0.52 -20.47 5.59
N SER A 10 1.26 -19.85 4.67
CA SER A 10 0.78 -18.67 3.95
C SER A 10 -0.48 -19.03 3.18
N TRP A 11 -1.47 -18.14 3.21
CA TRP A 11 -2.68 -18.27 2.44
C TRP A 11 -2.65 -17.32 1.25
N GLU A 12 -2.88 -17.89 0.06
CA GLU A 12 -2.70 -17.18 -1.22
C GLU A 12 -1.32 -16.51 -1.30
N SER A 13 -1.19 -15.40 -2.00
CA SER A 13 0.04 -14.58 -2.10
C SER A 13 0.33 -13.82 -0.80
N ALA A 14 0.39 -14.54 0.33
CA ALA A 14 0.59 -14.02 1.68
C ALA A 14 -0.46 -12.98 2.12
N GLN A 15 -1.72 -13.17 1.73
CA GLN A 15 -2.85 -12.35 2.22
C GLN A 15 -3.24 -12.70 3.68
N GLY A 16 -2.49 -13.60 4.31
CA GLY A 16 -2.61 -14.00 5.70
C GLY A 16 -2.09 -15.42 5.89
N PHE A 17 -2.53 -16.05 6.95
CA PHE A 17 -2.06 -17.36 7.37
C PHE A 17 -3.22 -18.26 7.75
N ARG A 18 -3.09 -19.55 7.47
CA ARG A 18 -4.09 -20.58 7.80
C ARG A 18 -3.43 -21.85 8.32
N ILE A 19 -4.18 -22.64 9.07
CA ILE A 19 -3.83 -24.02 9.46
C ILE A 19 -4.87 -24.93 8.81
N ASP A 20 -4.43 -25.87 7.98
CA ASP A 20 -5.28 -26.82 7.25
C ASP A 20 -6.44 -26.14 6.51
N GLY A 21 -6.17 -25.00 5.86
CA GLY A 21 -7.17 -24.22 5.13
C GLY A 21 -8.16 -23.43 5.99
N ARG A 22 -8.08 -23.54 7.32
CA ARG A 22 -8.94 -22.81 8.28
C ARG A 22 -8.31 -21.48 8.69
N LYS A 23 -9.16 -20.47 8.88
CA LYS A 23 -8.74 -19.15 9.39
C LYS A 23 -8.19 -19.29 10.81
N LEU A 24 -7.22 -18.43 11.13
CA LEU A 24 -6.66 -18.38 12.49
C LEU A 24 -7.56 -17.56 13.41
N ARG A 25 -7.70 -18.03 14.66
CA ARG A 25 -8.21 -17.23 15.77
C ARG A 25 -7.11 -16.29 16.26
N VAL A 26 -7.36 -14.98 16.25
CA VAL A 26 -6.36 -13.97 16.56
C VAL A 26 -6.86 -12.98 17.60
N ALA A 27 -5.94 -12.46 18.41
CA ALA A 27 -6.18 -11.34 19.32
C ALA A 27 -5.44 -10.09 18.82
N PRO A 28 -5.95 -8.87 19.10
CA PRO A 28 -5.23 -7.64 18.79
C PRO A 28 -3.87 -7.60 19.48
N SER A 29 -2.78 -7.46 18.72
CA SER A 29 -1.44 -7.35 19.29
C SER A 29 -1.13 -5.95 19.85
N GLY A 30 -1.95 -4.95 19.54
CA GLY A 30 -1.64 -3.53 19.78
C GLY A 30 -0.48 -2.99 18.92
N GLY A 31 0.12 -3.83 18.07
CA GLY A 31 1.21 -3.46 17.20
C GLY A 31 0.77 -2.50 16.10
N ARG A 32 1.64 -1.55 15.74
CA ARG A 32 1.44 -0.63 14.63
C ARG A 32 2.48 -0.89 13.55
N VAL A 33 2.03 -1.09 12.32
CA VAL A 33 2.89 -1.28 11.16
C VAL A 33 2.86 -0.01 10.30
N PHE A 34 4.03 0.53 9.99
CA PHE A 34 4.17 1.71 9.13
C PHE A 34 4.71 1.27 7.77
N HIS A 35 3.96 1.50 6.70
CA HIS A 35 4.34 1.12 5.35
C HIS A 35 4.73 2.36 4.52
N TYR A 36 5.97 2.40 4.03
CA TYR A 36 6.51 3.53 3.26
C TYR A 36 6.74 3.18 1.78
N GLY A 37 6.09 2.12 1.28
CA GLY A 37 6.39 1.51 -0.03
C GLY A 37 6.15 2.40 -1.26
N TRP A 38 5.31 3.43 -1.10
CA TRP A 38 4.90 4.39 -2.13
C TRP A 38 5.54 5.77 -1.97
N VAL A 39 6.37 5.99 -0.94
CA VAL A 39 7.00 7.29 -0.66
C VAL A 39 8.44 7.28 -1.16
N ARG A 40 8.63 7.28 -2.48
CA ARG A 40 9.93 7.16 -3.16
C ARG A 40 10.14 8.33 -4.12
N PRO A 41 11.40 8.72 -4.43
CA PRO A 41 11.66 9.63 -5.53
C PRO A 41 10.99 9.13 -6.82
N PRO A 42 10.40 10.01 -7.66
CA PRO A 42 9.62 9.61 -8.83
C PRO A 42 10.32 8.60 -9.75
N HIS A 43 11.62 8.80 -10.05
CA HIS A 43 12.38 7.85 -10.87
C HIS A 43 12.58 6.49 -10.18
N ALA A 44 12.79 6.47 -8.86
CA ALA A 44 12.92 5.22 -8.10
C ALA A 44 11.58 4.47 -8.01
N MET A 45 10.46 5.21 -7.93
CA MET A 45 9.13 4.62 -8.00
C MET A 45 8.86 4.04 -9.40
N LYS A 46 9.18 4.77 -10.46
CA LYS A 46 9.05 4.31 -11.85
C LYS A 46 9.79 3.00 -12.08
N ARG A 47 11.09 2.93 -11.72
CA ARG A 47 11.89 1.70 -11.83
C ARG A 47 11.27 0.52 -11.10
N LYS A 48 10.74 0.76 -9.89
CA LYS A 48 10.05 -0.28 -9.11
C LYS A 48 8.78 -0.75 -9.82
N THR A 49 7.98 0.16 -10.37
CA THR A 49 6.75 -0.17 -11.10
C THR A 49 7.06 -0.98 -12.36
N ILE A 50 8.08 -0.60 -13.14
CA ILE A 50 8.55 -1.36 -14.30
C ILE A 50 9.00 -2.75 -13.88
N ALA A 51 9.87 -2.87 -12.86
CA ALA A 51 10.34 -4.16 -12.37
C ALA A 51 9.19 -5.08 -11.93
N LEU A 52 8.15 -4.52 -11.29
CA LEU A 52 6.96 -5.25 -10.89
C LEU A 52 6.13 -5.68 -12.12
N ALA A 53 5.97 -4.81 -13.10
CA ALA A 53 5.29 -5.13 -14.36
C ALA A 53 6.04 -6.23 -15.12
N THR A 54 7.37 -6.18 -15.18
CA THR A 54 8.19 -7.23 -15.80
C THR A 54 8.02 -8.58 -15.11
N LEU A 55 7.98 -8.59 -13.77
CA LEU A 55 7.80 -9.81 -12.99
C LEU A 55 6.43 -10.47 -13.24
N HIS A 56 5.37 -9.68 -13.40
CA HIS A 56 4.01 -10.20 -13.53
C HIS A 56 3.54 -10.38 -14.98
N HIS A 57 4.11 -9.65 -15.93
CA HIS A 57 3.63 -9.57 -17.30
C HIS A 57 4.73 -9.73 -18.36
N GLY A 58 5.96 -10.09 -17.96
CA GLY A 58 7.08 -10.23 -18.88
C GLY A 58 7.62 -8.88 -19.39
N HIS A 59 8.65 -8.94 -20.23
CA HIS A 59 9.32 -7.75 -20.74
C HIS A 59 8.42 -6.94 -21.67
N GLU A 60 7.80 -7.60 -22.65
CA GLU A 60 6.88 -6.97 -23.62
C GLU A 60 5.71 -6.27 -22.92
N GLY A 61 5.11 -6.92 -21.91
CA GLY A 61 4.04 -6.31 -21.12
C GLY A 61 4.50 -5.12 -20.28
N ALA A 62 5.75 -5.10 -19.83
CA ALA A 62 6.29 -3.95 -19.11
C ALA A 62 6.51 -2.75 -20.05
N GLU A 63 7.02 -2.99 -21.26
CA GLU A 63 7.22 -1.95 -22.28
C GLU A 63 5.90 -1.35 -22.76
N GLU A 64 4.87 -2.18 -22.99
CA GLU A 64 3.53 -1.70 -23.38
C GLU A 64 2.93 -0.77 -22.32
N ARG A 65 3.08 -1.11 -21.03
CA ARG A 65 2.54 -0.32 -19.91
C ARG A 65 3.41 0.90 -19.58
N HIS A 66 4.69 0.86 -19.92
CA HIS A 66 5.66 1.89 -19.60
C HIS A 66 6.54 2.20 -20.82
N PRO A 67 5.95 2.77 -21.90
CA PRO A 67 6.67 3.03 -23.14
C PRO A 67 7.81 4.04 -22.95
N ASP A 68 7.64 4.97 -22.01
CA ASP A 68 8.71 5.84 -21.52
C ASP A 68 9.16 5.36 -20.13
N ALA A 69 10.30 4.67 -20.10
CA ALA A 69 10.88 4.12 -18.88
C ALA A 69 11.57 5.18 -18.01
N ASP A 70 12.03 6.28 -18.61
CA ASP A 70 12.79 7.35 -17.95
C ASP A 70 11.86 8.44 -17.37
N ALA A 71 10.64 8.55 -17.89
CA ALA A 71 9.62 9.42 -17.36
C ALA A 71 9.45 9.21 -15.83
N PRO A 72 9.51 10.29 -15.02
CA PRO A 72 9.28 10.20 -13.59
C PRO A 72 7.87 9.67 -13.33
N PHE A 73 7.72 8.88 -12.26
CA PHE A 73 6.41 8.41 -11.83
C PHE A 73 5.50 9.60 -11.44
N ASP A 74 4.33 9.70 -12.06
CA ASP A 74 3.32 10.69 -11.70
C ASP A 74 2.48 10.15 -10.53
N TYR A 75 2.58 10.79 -9.38
CA TYR A 75 1.77 10.44 -8.21
C TYR A 75 0.32 10.92 -8.32
N GLY A 76 0.00 11.72 -9.34
CA GLY A 76 -1.26 12.40 -9.52
C GLY A 76 -1.53 13.39 -8.38
N GLU A 77 -2.78 13.84 -8.32
CA GLU A 77 -3.21 14.75 -7.27
C GLU A 77 -3.21 14.05 -5.90
N LEU A 78 -2.48 14.59 -4.93
CA LEU A 78 -2.41 14.04 -3.56
C LEU A 78 -3.19 14.85 -2.52
N ILE A 79 -3.91 15.90 -2.95
CA ILE A 79 -4.61 16.82 -2.03
C ILE A 79 -5.71 16.14 -1.21
N HIS A 80 -6.16 14.98 -1.65
CA HIS A 80 -7.24 14.21 -1.02
C HIS A 80 -6.74 13.18 0.00
N LEU A 81 -5.43 13.01 0.14
CA LEU A 81 -4.86 12.12 1.14
C LEU A 81 -4.92 12.76 2.53
N ASP A 82 -5.27 11.94 3.53
CA ASP A 82 -5.28 12.38 4.92
C ASP A 82 -3.84 12.65 5.41
N ARG A 83 -3.65 13.79 6.07
CA ARG A 83 -2.36 14.11 6.72
C ARG A 83 -2.18 13.23 7.95
N PHE A 84 -1.04 12.53 7.99
CA PHE A 84 -0.64 11.78 9.17
C PHE A 84 -0.11 12.73 10.25
N ASN A 85 -0.86 12.87 11.35
CA ASN A 85 -0.51 13.75 12.47
C ASN A 85 0.14 12.99 13.65
N GLY A 86 0.42 11.70 13.49
CA GLY A 86 1.04 10.88 14.53
C GLY A 86 2.57 10.96 14.53
N SER A 87 3.19 10.14 15.37
CA SER A 87 4.65 9.98 15.41
C SER A 87 5.11 8.77 14.62
N HIS A 88 6.14 8.95 13.78
CA HIS A 88 6.82 7.84 13.12
C HIS A 88 7.75 7.09 14.09
N PRO A 89 8.02 5.79 13.86
CA PRO A 89 9.00 5.03 14.62
C PRO A 89 10.36 5.72 14.68
N ALA A 90 11.06 5.65 15.81
CA ALA A 90 12.34 6.33 16.01
C ALA A 90 13.37 5.98 14.91
N VAL A 91 13.40 4.72 14.49
CA VAL A 91 14.27 4.21 13.42
C VAL A 91 14.05 4.90 12.06
N MET A 92 12.88 5.50 11.84
CA MET A 92 12.57 6.21 10.58
C MET A 92 12.94 7.70 10.61
N LYS A 93 13.23 8.29 11.77
CA LYS A 93 13.46 9.73 11.91
C LYS A 93 14.60 10.24 11.02
N GLN A 94 15.73 9.53 11.00
CA GLN A 94 16.88 9.92 10.18
C GLN A 94 16.56 9.86 8.69
N ARG A 95 15.88 8.79 8.25
CA ARG A 95 15.50 8.61 6.84
C ARG A 95 14.51 9.67 6.35
N ILE A 96 13.56 10.08 7.21
CA ILE A 96 12.62 11.16 6.89
C ILE A 96 13.36 12.50 6.79
N ARG A 97 14.30 12.78 7.70
CA ARG A 97 15.12 14.01 7.68
C ARG A 97 16.05 14.08 6.48
N ALA A 98 16.65 12.95 6.09
CA ALA A 98 17.54 12.84 4.95
C ALA A 98 16.81 12.79 3.59
N ARG A 99 15.48 13.00 3.57
CA ARG A 99 14.72 13.05 2.33
C ARG A 99 15.18 14.24 1.49
N ASP A 100 15.66 13.95 0.30
CA ASP A 100 16.26 14.88 -0.66
C ASP A 100 15.35 15.24 -1.84
N TRP A 101 14.11 14.75 -1.84
CA TRP A 101 13.15 14.98 -2.92
C TRP A 101 11.84 15.59 -2.40
N THR A 102 11.23 16.41 -3.24
CA THR A 102 9.88 16.96 -3.02
C THR A 102 8.91 16.31 -4.00
N LEU A 103 7.63 16.29 -3.62
CA LEU A 103 6.61 15.81 -4.53
C LEU A 103 6.58 16.72 -5.77
N PRO A 104 6.72 16.19 -7.00
CA PRO A 104 6.52 17.00 -8.19
C PRO A 104 5.07 17.49 -8.25
N ALA A 105 4.84 18.64 -8.87
CA ALA A 105 3.49 19.08 -9.16
C ALA A 105 2.79 18.02 -10.04
N PRO A 106 1.50 17.71 -9.80
CA PRO A 106 0.77 16.78 -10.65
C PRO A 106 0.81 17.26 -12.10
N GLY A 107 0.94 16.33 -13.05
CA GLY A 107 0.96 16.67 -14.47
C GLY A 107 -0.35 17.32 -14.94
N PRO A 108 -0.35 18.04 -16.07
CA PRO A 108 -1.53 18.75 -16.60
C PRO A 108 -2.70 17.82 -16.97
N LYS A 109 -2.43 16.53 -17.20
CA LYS A 109 -3.42 15.46 -17.38
C LYS A 109 -3.20 14.36 -16.32
N GLY A 110 -2.89 14.77 -15.08
CA GLY A 110 -2.36 13.90 -14.03
C GLY A 110 -3.01 12.52 -14.01
N GLU A 111 -2.18 11.48 -13.87
CA GLU A 111 -2.67 10.10 -13.90
C GLU A 111 -3.85 9.92 -12.93
N SER A 112 -4.95 9.37 -13.47
CA SER A 112 -6.17 9.12 -12.69
C SER A 112 -5.99 7.89 -11.81
N HIS A 113 -5.21 8.05 -10.75
CA HIS A 113 -5.05 7.03 -9.71
C HIS A 113 -6.37 6.76 -8.98
N GLU A 114 -6.51 5.54 -8.47
CA GLU A 114 -7.74 5.08 -7.79
C GLU A 114 -8.13 5.97 -6.61
N HIS A 115 -7.15 6.55 -5.90
CA HIS A 115 -7.38 7.46 -4.77
C HIS A 115 -8.04 8.79 -5.17
N ASN A 116 -7.98 9.16 -6.45
CA ASN A 116 -8.61 10.37 -6.99
C ASN A 116 -10.04 10.13 -7.48
N ARG A 117 -10.46 8.87 -7.63
CA ARG A 117 -11.80 8.53 -8.10
C ARG A 117 -12.85 9.02 -7.10
N ARG A 118 -13.85 9.76 -7.60
CA ARG A 118 -14.93 10.34 -6.76
C ARG A 118 -15.67 9.30 -5.93
N SER A 119 -15.92 8.11 -6.48
CA SER A 119 -16.57 7.02 -5.76
C SER A 119 -15.71 6.51 -4.60
N THR A 120 -14.40 6.35 -4.80
CA THR A 120 -13.45 5.96 -3.74
C THR A 120 -13.42 7.01 -2.63
N ARG A 121 -13.44 8.30 -3.00
CA ARG A 121 -13.49 9.41 -2.04
C ARG A 121 -14.78 9.41 -1.23
N PHE A 122 -15.92 9.24 -1.88
CA PHE A 122 -17.22 9.18 -1.22
C PHE A 122 -17.31 7.99 -0.27
N LEU A 123 -16.93 6.80 -0.73
CA LEU A 123 -16.92 5.59 0.10
C LEU A 123 -16.01 5.78 1.32
N GLY A 124 -14.78 6.28 1.12
CA GLY A 124 -13.87 6.55 2.21
C GLY A 124 -14.42 7.56 3.23
N TRP A 125 -15.15 8.59 2.77
CA TRP A 125 -15.81 9.53 3.66
C TRP A 125 -16.92 8.86 4.49
N VAL A 126 -17.76 8.02 3.87
CA VAL A 126 -18.82 7.26 4.56
C VAL A 126 -18.23 6.29 5.59
N GLU A 127 -17.20 5.54 5.22
CA GLU A 127 -16.52 4.59 6.11
C GLU A 127 -15.92 5.27 7.33
N ARG A 128 -15.30 6.44 7.16
CA ARG A 128 -14.65 7.19 8.25
C ARG A 128 -15.66 7.91 9.15
N ASN A 129 -16.65 8.60 8.58
CA ASN A 129 -17.50 9.52 9.33
C ASN A 129 -18.79 8.87 9.84
N ILE A 130 -19.34 7.89 9.11
CA ILE A 130 -20.63 7.30 9.42
C ILE A 130 -20.44 5.91 10.03
N LEU A 131 -19.77 5.01 9.30
CA LEU A 131 -19.78 3.59 9.63
C LEU A 131 -18.71 3.20 10.65
N ARG A 132 -17.62 3.97 10.75
CA ARG A 132 -16.41 3.66 11.54
C ARG A 132 -15.87 2.24 11.29
N ARG A 133 -16.14 1.69 10.10
CA ARG A 133 -15.71 0.37 9.64
C ARG A 133 -15.50 0.42 8.13
N ARG A 134 -14.56 -0.38 7.64
CA ARG A 134 -14.33 -0.59 6.20
C ARG A 134 -15.34 -1.60 5.66
N LEU A 135 -16.01 -1.26 4.57
CA LEU A 135 -16.98 -2.13 3.91
C LEU A 135 -16.25 -3.04 2.92
N GLY A 136 -16.55 -4.34 2.95
CA GLY A 136 -15.98 -5.30 2.01
C GLY A 136 -14.50 -5.64 2.25
N GLU A 137 -13.91 -5.20 3.36
CA GLU A 137 -12.54 -5.57 3.72
C GLU A 137 -12.42 -7.08 3.90
N TYR A 138 -11.52 -7.70 3.12
CA TYR A 138 -11.25 -9.13 3.23
C TYR A 138 -10.58 -9.44 4.58
N ARG A 139 -11.20 -10.32 5.36
CA ARG A 139 -10.69 -10.76 6.67
C ARG A 139 -10.32 -12.22 6.63
N ASN A 140 -9.01 -12.49 6.64
CA ASN A 140 -8.45 -13.85 6.67
C ASN A 140 -8.17 -14.36 8.10
N TYR A 141 -8.99 -13.97 9.06
CA TYR A 141 -8.87 -14.37 10.47
C TYR A 141 -10.21 -14.27 11.18
N GLU A 142 -10.31 -14.90 12.35
CA GLU A 142 -11.42 -14.77 13.29
C GLU A 142 -10.91 -14.06 14.53
N LEU A 143 -11.54 -12.93 14.88
CA LEU A 143 -11.15 -12.19 16.07
C LEU A 143 -11.72 -12.91 17.30
N THR A 144 -10.88 -13.21 18.29
CA THR A 144 -11.37 -13.71 19.58
C THR A 144 -11.87 -12.55 20.42
N ASP A 145 -12.93 -12.80 21.18
CA ASP A 145 -13.43 -11.89 22.22
C ASP A 145 -12.38 -11.62 23.30
#